data_AF-A0A2T3G7D8-F1
#
_entry.id   AF-A0A2T3G7D8-F1
#
_cell.length_a   1.000
_cell.length_b   1.000
_cell.length_c   1.000
_cell.angle_alpha   90.00
_cell.angle_beta   90.00
_cell.angle_gamma   90.00
#
_symmetry.space_group_name_H-M   'P 1'
#
loop_
_entity.id
_entity.type
_entity.pdbx_description
1 polymer ?
#
loop_
_entity_poly.entity_id
_entity_poly.type
_entity_poly.pdbx_seq_one_letter_code
_entity_poly.pdbx_strand_id
1 'polypeptide(L)'
;MTGNNKVWRAPLAGLASLAMIATMGVAAGTASAATSTKTYKVTFHDGDATTVVKNVYPGDSIWNAAQDAAKSIASKTNFTGFTETDGGSDYVNPLATVSGDVDLYAKYIGSADNDSKQYVEVKYDLKGDYADSVAENFAFGDDGMFYVEKGKTLNAQQLPYDAADGVLVENWKVTYADGTTAKVATKDLATINVGRPASGSVTIAAETRAENVKTVSFSKSEGGNYGIVNAAIDGDKDTNKYSVDAVEGTIVPTPKFISAGADKVPSSWVNFQSKKKFAAGSKVTVNDGSNSNNNYRGDDFVSYATVKFDSKGGSAVADQPVALTEKDASGKAFGYVTKPTDPTRDGYVFKGWKNAAGNFIDWTAGPSEDANSSRVYGDTTVTASWEATTSEVKVTFRDTEYNGNQSDVSVTVKGSDFVSESQAPAWTRSGYVLAGWQYSGKDFDFDANVAARVNNGNDFVLTAKWTKVDEDVVKAALNYVTTADKDKFTAASWKEFSAAYTQAEKEYKQAQFEASNGDEISADASSKIVSELKAAWEKLVFVHETNADVLGDKTVHRLSKGGEHFYSQNAREIRFLTSTTSTSGGWTDEGRLF
;
A
#
# COMPACT_ATOMS: atom_id res chain seq x y z
N MET A 1 35.62 -47.88 -51.53
CA MET A 1 36.38 -46.64 -51.80
C MET A 1 35.77 -46.07 -53.08
N THR A 2 35.14 -44.90 -53.17
CA THR A 2 35.18 -43.63 -52.42
C THR A 2 33.86 -42.88 -52.70
N GLY A 3 33.45 -41.98 -51.80
CA GLY A 3 32.17 -41.25 -51.87
C GLY A 3 32.15 -40.05 -52.82
N ASN A 4 30.93 -39.57 -53.10
CA ASN A 4 30.68 -38.24 -53.65
C ASN A 4 29.30 -37.72 -53.17
N ASN A 5 29.29 -36.59 -52.45
CA ASN A 5 28.10 -35.93 -51.92
C ASN A 5 27.70 -34.73 -52.78
N LYS A 6 26.42 -34.71 -53.13
CA LYS A 6 25.72 -33.78 -54.03
C LYS A 6 25.71 -32.33 -53.49
N VAL A 7 25.99 -31.37 -54.37
CA VAL A 7 25.59 -29.96 -54.19
C VAL A 7 24.68 -29.57 -55.36
N TRP A 8 23.44 -29.23 -55.03
CA TRP A 8 22.40 -28.75 -55.94
C TRP A 8 22.58 -27.24 -56.18
N ARG A 9 22.49 -26.81 -57.44
CA ARG A 9 22.45 -25.41 -57.86
C ARG A 9 20.99 -24.93 -57.85
N ALA A 10 20.71 -23.78 -57.25
CA ALA A 10 19.45 -23.05 -57.45
C ALA A 10 19.63 -21.90 -58.46
N PRO A 11 18.64 -21.60 -59.33
CA PRO A 11 18.80 -20.67 -60.45
C PRO A 11 18.55 -19.19 -60.11
N LEU A 12 19.19 -18.34 -60.90
CA LEU A 12 19.34 -16.88 -60.83
C LEU A 12 18.06 -16.03 -61.07
N ALA A 13 16.87 -16.51 -60.71
CA ALA A 13 15.60 -15.82 -60.96
C ALA A 13 15.01 -15.06 -59.75
N GLY A 14 15.64 -15.14 -58.57
CA GLY A 14 15.13 -14.56 -57.33
C GLY A 14 15.47 -13.09 -57.04
N LEU A 15 16.35 -12.46 -57.81
CA LEU A 15 16.87 -11.12 -57.50
C LEU A 15 16.17 -9.97 -58.25
N ALA A 16 15.32 -10.26 -59.26
CA ALA A 16 14.59 -9.23 -59.99
C ALA A 16 13.23 -8.86 -59.35
N SER A 17 12.70 -9.69 -58.45
CA SER A 17 11.39 -9.45 -57.80
C SER A 17 11.46 -8.43 -56.66
N LEU A 18 12.64 -8.10 -56.14
CA LEU A 18 12.80 -7.12 -55.07
C LEU A 18 12.78 -5.65 -55.54
N ALA A 19 12.99 -5.39 -56.84
CA ALA A 19 13.06 -4.02 -57.36
C ALA A 19 11.72 -3.45 -57.86
N MET A 20 10.65 -4.26 -57.95
CA MET A 20 9.32 -3.83 -58.42
C MET A 20 8.24 -3.72 -57.32
N ILE A 21 8.61 -3.84 -56.04
CA ILE A 21 7.69 -3.61 -54.90
C ILE A 21 7.82 -2.19 -54.29
N ALA A 22 8.69 -1.32 -54.83
CA ALA A 22 8.94 0.02 -54.28
C ALA A 22 8.13 1.17 -54.91
N THR A 23 7.18 0.93 -55.82
CA THR A 23 6.53 2.04 -56.55
C THR A 23 5.02 1.94 -56.79
N MET A 24 4.32 1.00 -56.16
CA MET A 24 2.85 1.06 -56.13
C MET A 24 2.41 1.50 -54.74
N GLY A 25 1.99 2.77 -54.65
CA GLY A 25 1.41 3.34 -53.46
C GLY A 25 0.27 2.46 -52.95
N VAL A 26 0.49 1.85 -51.79
CA VAL A 26 -0.59 1.35 -50.96
C VAL A 26 -1.34 2.60 -50.50
N ALA A 27 -2.38 2.96 -51.26
CA ALA A 27 -3.52 3.63 -50.68
C ALA A 27 -4.07 2.65 -49.64
N ALA A 28 -3.63 2.83 -48.39
CA ALA A 28 -4.26 2.24 -47.24
C ALA A 28 -5.68 2.80 -47.22
N GLY A 29 -6.60 2.11 -47.91
CA GLY A 29 -8.00 2.20 -47.59
C GLY A 29 -8.10 2.03 -46.09
N THR A 30 -8.74 2.98 -45.43
CA THR A 30 -9.06 2.94 -44.01
C THR A 30 -9.94 1.71 -43.78
N ALA A 31 -9.31 0.55 -43.62
CA ALA A 31 -9.88 -0.50 -42.81
C ALA A 31 -10.01 0.15 -41.44
N SER A 32 -11.23 0.49 -41.04
CA SER A 32 -11.53 0.68 -39.63
C SER A 32 -10.97 -0.54 -38.93
N ALA A 33 -9.85 -0.36 -38.22
CA ALA A 33 -9.37 -1.36 -37.31
C ALA A 33 -10.56 -1.71 -36.44
N ALA A 34 -11.00 -2.97 -36.47
CA ALA A 34 -11.97 -3.46 -35.51
C ALA A 34 -11.43 -3.04 -34.14
N THR A 35 -12.22 -2.29 -33.37
CA THR A 35 -11.86 -1.85 -32.03
C THR A 35 -11.52 -3.12 -31.25
N SER A 36 -10.23 -3.40 -31.04
CA SER A 36 -9.84 -4.58 -30.29
C SER A 36 -10.33 -4.37 -28.87
N THR A 37 -11.30 -5.16 -28.45
CA THR A 37 -11.82 -5.19 -27.08
C THR A 37 -10.62 -5.38 -26.14
N LYS A 38 -10.25 -4.34 -25.39
CA LYS A 38 -9.09 -4.39 -24.52
C LYS A 38 -9.41 -5.25 -23.31
N THR A 39 -8.53 -6.20 -23.01
CA THR A 39 -8.62 -7.06 -21.83
C THR A 39 -7.29 -7.06 -21.08
N TYR A 40 -7.36 -7.16 -19.75
CA TYR A 40 -6.22 -7.44 -18.88
C TYR A 40 -6.13 -8.92 -18.56
N LYS A 41 -4.92 -9.37 -18.26
CA LYS A 41 -4.67 -10.73 -17.81
C LYS A 41 -4.65 -10.77 -16.28
N VAL A 42 -5.47 -11.63 -15.71
CA VAL A 42 -5.30 -12.08 -14.33
C VAL A 42 -4.68 -13.46 -14.39
N THR A 43 -3.46 -13.56 -13.87
CA THR A 43 -2.63 -14.75 -13.89
C THR A 43 -2.57 -15.33 -12.48
N PHE A 44 -3.10 -16.54 -12.31
CA PHE A 44 -3.05 -17.27 -11.04
C PHE A 44 -1.87 -18.24 -11.08
N HIS A 45 -0.92 -18.04 -10.18
CA HIS A 45 0.29 -18.84 -10.00
C HIS A 45 0.11 -19.77 -8.80
N ASP A 46 0.47 -21.03 -8.98
CA ASP A 46 0.45 -22.07 -7.96
C ASP A 46 1.79 -22.82 -7.99
N GLY A 47 2.76 -22.28 -7.25
CA GLY A 47 4.16 -22.70 -7.29
C GLY A 47 4.71 -22.76 -8.72
N ASP A 48 5.49 -23.80 -9.01
CA ASP A 48 6.09 -24.03 -10.33
C ASP A 48 5.17 -24.74 -11.33
N ALA A 49 3.95 -25.12 -10.93
CA ALA A 49 3.21 -26.20 -11.58
C ALA A 49 1.95 -25.78 -12.35
N THR A 50 1.32 -24.63 -12.06
CA THR A 50 0.09 -24.22 -12.76
C THR A 50 -0.05 -22.71 -12.86
N THR A 51 -0.20 -22.22 -14.10
CA THR A 51 -0.54 -20.83 -14.40
C THR A 51 -1.90 -20.81 -15.10
N VAL A 52 -2.94 -20.30 -14.43
CA VAL A 52 -4.22 -20.06 -15.10
C VAL A 52 -4.30 -18.59 -15.48
N VAL A 53 -4.47 -18.31 -16.78
CA VAL A 53 -4.63 -16.95 -17.27
C VAL A 53 -6.08 -16.72 -17.66
N LYS A 54 -6.69 -15.68 -17.10
CA LYS A 54 -8.02 -15.21 -17.47
C LYS A 54 -7.94 -13.79 -18.02
N ASN A 55 -8.59 -13.57 -19.16
CA ASN A 55 -8.74 -12.25 -19.72
C ASN A 55 -9.99 -11.61 -19.11
N VAL A 56 -9.84 -10.42 -18.57
CA VAL A 56 -10.93 -9.61 -18.00
C VAL A 56 -10.95 -8.22 -18.59
N TYR A 57 -12.07 -7.54 -18.47
CA TYR A 57 -12.20 -6.18 -18.96
C TYR A 57 -11.68 -5.17 -17.91
N PRO A 58 -11.19 -4.00 -18.34
CA PRO A 58 -10.88 -2.90 -17.43
C PRO A 58 -12.04 -2.56 -16.50
N GLY A 59 -11.81 -2.63 -15.19
CA GLY A 59 -12.81 -2.39 -14.15
C GLY A 59 -13.57 -3.63 -13.67
N ASP A 60 -13.35 -4.81 -14.28
CA ASP A 60 -13.81 -6.08 -13.69
C ASP A 60 -13.23 -6.27 -12.29
N SER A 61 -13.96 -6.91 -11.39
CA SER A 61 -13.35 -7.31 -10.12
C SER A 61 -12.48 -8.55 -10.29
N ILE A 62 -11.51 -8.70 -9.38
CA ILE A 62 -10.70 -9.92 -9.30
C ILE A 62 -11.59 -11.16 -9.15
N TRP A 63 -12.72 -11.04 -8.45
CA TRP A 63 -13.70 -12.11 -8.35
C TRP A 63 -14.28 -12.55 -9.71
N ASN A 64 -14.76 -11.60 -10.52
CA ASN A 64 -15.29 -11.90 -11.85
C ASN A 64 -14.23 -12.62 -12.72
N ALA A 65 -12.95 -12.28 -12.52
CA ALA A 65 -11.80 -12.89 -13.16
C ALA A 65 -11.51 -14.33 -12.69
N ALA A 66 -11.73 -14.60 -11.41
CA ALA A 66 -11.13 -15.73 -10.72
C ALA A 66 -11.90 -17.04 -10.80
N GLN A 67 -13.23 -16.98 -10.93
CA GLN A 67 -14.20 -18.10 -11.04
C GLN A 67 -13.61 -19.54 -10.97
N ASP A 68 -13.68 -20.33 -12.03
CA ASP A 68 -13.29 -21.76 -12.02
C ASP A 68 -11.80 -22.01 -11.77
N ALA A 69 -10.96 -21.02 -12.08
CA ALA A 69 -9.51 -21.11 -11.97
C ALA A 69 -9.07 -21.14 -10.50
N ALA A 70 -9.56 -20.18 -9.70
CA ALA A 70 -9.29 -20.10 -8.27
C ALA A 70 -9.83 -21.31 -7.53
N LYS A 71 -10.99 -21.87 -7.93
CA LYS A 71 -11.58 -23.06 -7.29
C LYS A 71 -10.66 -24.28 -7.34
N SER A 72 -10.01 -24.53 -8.48
CA SER A 72 -9.07 -25.65 -8.63
C SER A 72 -7.82 -25.55 -7.76
N ILE A 73 -7.40 -24.32 -7.43
CA ILE A 73 -6.23 -24.03 -6.59
C ILE A 73 -6.65 -24.01 -5.11
N ALA A 74 -7.82 -23.45 -4.81
CA ALA A 74 -8.38 -23.31 -3.48
C ALA A 74 -8.78 -24.65 -2.83
N SER A 75 -9.03 -25.68 -3.64
CA SER A 75 -9.30 -27.05 -3.15
C SER A 75 -8.06 -27.79 -2.65
N LYS A 76 -6.84 -27.25 -2.88
CA LYS A 76 -5.60 -27.84 -2.37
C LYS A 76 -5.46 -27.66 -0.86
N THR A 77 -4.89 -28.66 -0.20
CA THR A 77 -4.68 -28.61 1.25
C THR A 77 -3.75 -27.47 1.67
N ASN A 78 -4.06 -26.86 2.82
CA ASN A 78 -3.33 -25.74 3.42
C ASN A 78 -3.32 -24.43 2.61
N PHE A 79 -4.14 -24.32 1.56
CA PHE A 79 -4.34 -23.07 0.85
C PHE A 79 -5.05 -22.04 1.75
N THR A 80 -4.59 -20.79 1.72
CA THR A 80 -5.15 -19.72 2.57
C THR A 80 -5.68 -18.52 1.80
N GLY A 81 -5.38 -18.42 0.52
CA GLY A 81 -5.76 -17.30 -0.33
C GLY A 81 -4.67 -16.96 -1.35
N PHE A 82 -4.94 -15.95 -2.15
CA PHE A 82 -4.00 -15.39 -3.11
C PHE A 82 -3.41 -14.07 -2.62
N THR A 83 -2.19 -13.80 -3.04
CA THR A 83 -1.40 -12.59 -2.74
C THR A 83 -0.85 -12.01 -4.05
N GLU A 84 -0.56 -10.71 -4.11
CA GLU A 84 -0.03 -10.09 -5.35
C GLU A 84 1.47 -10.36 -5.58
N THR A 85 2.17 -10.87 -4.56
CA THR A 85 3.60 -11.19 -4.62
C THR A 85 3.84 -12.59 -4.09
N ASP A 86 4.73 -13.35 -4.70
CA ASP A 86 5.13 -14.66 -4.21
C ASP A 86 5.63 -14.58 -2.75
N GLY A 87 5.03 -15.38 -1.86
CA GLY A 87 5.30 -15.35 -0.42
C GLY A 87 4.80 -14.11 0.34
N GLY A 88 3.93 -13.29 -0.26
CA GLY A 88 3.38 -12.09 0.37
C GLY A 88 2.59 -12.37 1.66
N SER A 89 2.55 -11.38 2.57
CA SER A 89 1.68 -11.43 3.75
C SER A 89 0.24 -10.98 3.45
N ASP A 90 0.08 -10.12 2.43
CA ASP A 90 -1.14 -9.37 2.21
C ASP A 90 -2.02 -10.08 1.18
N TYR A 91 -3.18 -10.52 1.66
CA TYR A 91 -4.19 -11.16 0.84
C TYR A 91 -4.87 -10.15 -0.07
N VAL A 92 -5.03 -10.51 -1.34
CA VAL A 92 -5.71 -9.67 -2.31
C VAL A 92 -7.18 -9.48 -1.93
N ASN A 93 -7.73 -8.28 -2.12
CA ASN A 93 -9.16 -8.06 -1.98
C ASN A 93 -9.88 -8.56 -3.25
N PRO A 94 -10.75 -9.58 -3.18
CA PRO A 94 -11.43 -10.10 -4.36
C PRO A 94 -12.38 -9.08 -5.02
N LEU A 95 -12.82 -8.07 -4.27
CA LEU A 95 -13.68 -6.99 -4.77
C LEU A 95 -12.90 -5.86 -5.44
N ALA A 96 -11.57 -5.89 -5.43
CA ALA A 96 -10.75 -4.88 -6.08
C ALA A 96 -10.95 -4.92 -7.60
N THR A 97 -11.05 -3.74 -8.20
CA THR A 97 -11.18 -3.60 -9.66
C THR A 97 -9.84 -3.75 -10.36
N VAL A 98 -9.80 -4.64 -11.34
CA VAL A 98 -8.66 -4.88 -12.23
C VAL A 98 -8.52 -3.71 -13.19
N SER A 99 -7.37 -3.06 -13.12
CA SER A 99 -7.03 -1.88 -13.95
C SER A 99 -5.77 -2.12 -14.78
N GLY A 100 -5.14 -3.29 -14.65
CA GLY A 100 -3.95 -3.70 -15.38
C GLY A 100 -3.82 -5.22 -15.35
N ASP A 101 -2.75 -5.75 -15.96
CA ASP A 101 -2.40 -7.17 -15.78
C ASP A 101 -2.03 -7.40 -14.30
N VAL A 102 -2.54 -8.49 -13.73
CA VAL A 102 -2.36 -8.85 -12.31
C VAL A 102 -1.82 -10.26 -12.21
N ASP A 103 -0.75 -10.43 -11.45
CA ASP A 103 -0.23 -11.73 -11.06
C ASP A 103 -0.65 -12.02 -9.61
N LEU A 104 -1.28 -13.17 -9.40
CA LEU A 104 -1.80 -13.62 -8.11
C LEU A 104 -1.14 -14.95 -7.74
N TYR A 105 -0.48 -14.98 -6.60
CA TYR A 105 0.28 -16.13 -6.11
C TYR A 105 -0.49 -16.83 -4.99
N ALA A 106 -0.73 -18.12 -5.17
CA ALA A 106 -1.38 -18.97 -4.18
C ALA A 106 -0.50 -19.13 -2.95
N LYS A 107 -1.05 -18.86 -1.76
CA LYS A 107 -0.34 -18.96 -0.49
C LYS A 107 -0.74 -20.21 0.27
N TYR A 108 0.27 -21.01 0.60
CA TYR A 108 0.14 -22.24 1.38
C TYR A 108 0.84 -22.10 2.73
N ILE A 109 0.23 -22.63 3.79
CA ILE A 109 0.90 -22.76 5.08
C ILE A 109 1.64 -24.10 5.12
N GLY A 110 2.94 -24.07 5.42
CA GLY A 110 3.74 -25.26 5.65
C GLY A 110 3.26 -26.05 6.87
N SER A 111 3.16 -27.37 6.74
CA SER A 111 2.91 -28.27 7.87
C SER A 111 4.25 -28.73 8.45
N ALA A 112 4.68 -28.15 9.57
CA ALA A 112 5.69 -28.81 10.39
C ALA A 112 4.96 -29.87 11.23
N ASP A 113 4.84 -31.10 10.72
CA ASP A 113 4.21 -32.26 11.37
C ASP A 113 2.75 -32.11 11.87
N ASN A 114 2.04 -33.23 12.02
CA ASN A 114 0.63 -33.25 12.43
C ASN A 114 0.38 -32.65 13.83
N ASP A 115 1.41 -32.59 14.69
CA ASP A 115 1.33 -32.05 16.06
C ASP A 115 1.68 -30.55 16.18
N SER A 116 2.22 -29.93 15.12
CA SER A 116 2.56 -28.48 15.09
C SER A 116 1.99 -27.76 13.87
N LYS A 117 0.73 -28.07 13.52
CA LYS A 117 -0.05 -27.32 12.53
C LYS A 117 0.01 -25.82 12.83
N GLN A 118 0.54 -25.04 11.88
CA GLN A 118 0.57 -23.58 11.92
C GLN A 118 -0.72 -22.95 11.40
N TYR A 119 -1.76 -23.77 11.19
CA TYR A 119 -3.05 -23.36 10.68
C TYR A 119 -4.19 -23.92 11.54
N VAL A 120 -5.33 -23.25 11.46
CA VAL A 120 -6.61 -23.66 12.00
C VAL A 120 -7.52 -24.03 10.82
N GLU A 121 -8.18 -25.19 10.93
CA GLU A 121 -9.19 -25.62 9.96
C GLU A 121 -10.50 -24.91 10.28
N VAL A 122 -11.05 -24.17 9.32
CA VAL A 122 -12.32 -23.47 9.49
C VAL A 122 -13.34 -24.03 8.52
N LYS A 123 -14.51 -24.38 9.05
CA LYS A 123 -15.63 -24.92 8.30
C LYS A 123 -16.83 -24.00 8.38
N TYR A 124 -17.41 -23.63 7.24
CA TYR A 124 -18.77 -23.10 7.25
C TYR A 124 -19.76 -24.27 7.28
N ASP A 125 -20.59 -24.33 8.32
CA ASP A 125 -21.71 -25.27 8.39
C ASP A 125 -22.98 -24.55 7.97
N LEU A 126 -23.30 -24.68 6.69
CA LEU A 126 -24.48 -24.08 6.09
C LEU A 126 -25.71 -25.01 6.15
N LYS A 127 -25.67 -26.14 6.87
CA LYS A 127 -26.78 -27.12 6.85
C LYS A 127 -28.10 -26.56 7.39
N GLY A 128 -29.21 -27.06 6.84
CA GLY A 128 -30.58 -26.71 7.24
C GLY A 128 -31.23 -25.66 6.33
N ASP A 129 -32.16 -24.87 6.85
CA ASP A 129 -32.87 -23.81 6.12
C ASP A 129 -31.97 -22.65 5.62
N TYR A 130 -30.66 -22.72 5.87
CA TYR A 130 -29.67 -21.68 5.57
C TYR A 130 -28.69 -22.07 4.44
N ALA A 131 -28.80 -23.29 3.89
CA ALA A 131 -27.83 -23.85 2.94
C ALA A 131 -27.72 -23.07 1.64
N ASP A 132 -28.83 -22.45 1.21
CA ASP A 132 -28.90 -21.72 -0.06
C ASP A 132 -28.63 -20.21 0.11
N SER A 133 -28.55 -19.71 1.35
CA SER A 133 -28.46 -18.28 1.69
C SER A 133 -27.05 -17.68 1.67
N VAL A 134 -26.05 -18.49 1.34
CA VAL A 134 -24.63 -18.09 1.34
C VAL A 134 -23.99 -18.56 0.06
N ALA A 135 -23.44 -17.63 -0.71
CA ALA A 135 -22.76 -17.93 -1.97
C ALA A 135 -21.41 -18.61 -1.73
N GLU A 136 -20.99 -19.42 -2.69
CA GLU A 136 -19.65 -20.03 -2.71
C GLU A 136 -18.58 -18.92 -2.75
N ASN A 137 -17.93 -18.68 -1.60
CA ASN A 137 -16.74 -17.87 -1.40
C ASN A 137 -15.49 -18.41 -2.16
N PHE A 138 -14.54 -17.53 -2.44
CA PHE A 138 -13.24 -17.73 -3.09
C PHE A 138 -12.37 -18.83 -2.46
N ALA A 139 -12.51 -19.06 -1.15
CA ALA A 139 -11.69 -19.98 -0.38
C ALA A 139 -12.33 -21.36 -0.12
N PHE A 140 -13.51 -21.66 -0.65
CA PHE A 140 -14.13 -22.96 -0.40
C PHE A 140 -13.50 -24.07 -1.25
N GLY A 141 -12.90 -25.05 -0.60
CA GLY A 141 -12.85 -26.40 -1.16
C GLY A 141 -14.26 -27.02 -1.19
N ASP A 142 -14.46 -28.10 -1.94
CA ASP A 142 -15.77 -28.74 -2.19
C ASP A 142 -16.59 -29.08 -0.92
N ASP A 143 -15.97 -29.12 0.25
CA ASP A 143 -16.58 -29.44 1.55
C ASP A 143 -16.91 -28.22 2.45
N GLY A 144 -16.76 -26.99 1.95
CA GLY A 144 -17.00 -25.77 2.75
C GLY A 144 -15.90 -25.48 3.79
N MET A 145 -14.72 -26.06 3.60
CA MET A 145 -13.55 -25.99 4.48
C MET A 145 -12.46 -25.11 3.89
N PHE A 146 -11.77 -24.35 4.74
CA PHE A 146 -10.60 -23.55 4.39
C PHE A 146 -9.63 -23.43 5.57
N TYR A 147 -8.44 -22.89 5.33
CA TYR A 147 -7.36 -22.83 6.32
C TYR A 147 -7.02 -21.38 6.67
N VAL A 148 -6.80 -21.13 7.97
CA VAL A 148 -6.40 -19.82 8.49
C VAL A 148 -5.11 -19.96 9.28
N GLU A 149 -4.18 -19.03 9.13
CA GLU A 149 -2.95 -19.01 9.93
C GLU A 149 -3.27 -18.92 11.43
N LYS A 150 -2.55 -19.69 12.23
CA LYS A 150 -2.69 -19.65 13.69
C LYS A 150 -2.41 -18.23 14.19
N GLY A 151 -3.28 -17.73 15.07
CA GLY A 151 -3.26 -16.38 15.60
C GLY A 151 -3.89 -15.31 14.70
N LYS A 152 -4.36 -15.64 13.49
CA LYS A 152 -4.96 -14.67 12.55
C LYS A 152 -6.48 -14.69 12.56
N THR A 153 -7.05 -13.60 12.03
CA THR A 153 -8.47 -13.46 11.73
C THR A 153 -8.76 -13.90 10.28
N LEU A 154 -10.04 -13.93 9.91
CA LEU A 154 -10.46 -14.19 8.53
C LEU A 154 -10.00 -13.06 7.60
N ASN A 155 -9.48 -13.42 6.43
CA ASN A 155 -9.20 -12.45 5.37
C ASN A 155 -10.43 -12.22 4.47
N ALA A 156 -10.41 -11.18 3.62
CA ALA A 156 -11.53 -10.81 2.77
C ALA A 156 -11.94 -11.91 1.76
N GLN A 157 -11.03 -12.82 1.40
CA GLN A 157 -11.31 -13.96 0.53
C GLN A 157 -11.94 -15.14 1.28
N GLN A 158 -12.03 -15.08 2.62
CA GLN A 158 -12.56 -16.12 3.50
C GLN A 158 -13.90 -15.74 4.14
N LEU A 159 -14.42 -14.56 3.83
CA LEU A 159 -15.73 -14.08 4.26
C LEU A 159 -16.85 -14.61 3.35
N PRO A 160 -17.98 -15.04 3.93
CA PRO A 160 -19.12 -15.50 3.15
C PRO A 160 -19.71 -14.33 2.38
N TYR A 161 -20.19 -14.62 1.16
CA TYR A 161 -20.94 -13.67 0.36
C TYR A 161 -22.42 -14.04 0.40
N ASP A 162 -23.28 -13.04 0.27
CA ASP A 162 -24.72 -13.22 0.16
C ASP A 162 -25.08 -13.90 -1.18
N ALA A 163 -26.00 -14.86 -1.14
CA ALA A 163 -26.48 -15.57 -2.34
C ALA A 163 -27.66 -14.88 -3.04
N ALA A 164 -28.13 -13.75 -2.50
CA ALA A 164 -29.24 -12.97 -3.04
C ALA A 164 -30.51 -13.80 -3.32
N ASP A 165 -30.81 -14.74 -2.43
CA ASP A 165 -31.90 -15.73 -2.51
C ASP A 165 -33.18 -15.27 -1.77
N GLY A 166 -33.17 -14.06 -1.22
CA GLY A 166 -34.18 -13.48 -0.34
C GLY A 166 -33.93 -13.75 1.15
N VAL A 167 -32.80 -14.36 1.52
CA VAL A 167 -32.44 -14.70 2.90
C VAL A 167 -31.09 -14.08 3.27
N LEU A 168 -31.12 -13.11 4.19
CA LEU A 168 -29.90 -12.49 4.70
C LEU A 168 -29.52 -13.06 6.07
N VAL A 169 -28.36 -13.70 6.17
CA VAL A 169 -27.79 -14.14 7.46
C VAL A 169 -27.31 -12.92 8.24
N GLU A 170 -27.85 -12.70 9.44
CA GLU A 170 -27.50 -11.56 10.31
C GLU A 170 -26.44 -11.94 11.34
N ASN A 171 -26.55 -13.14 11.90
CA ASN A 171 -25.65 -13.62 12.94
C ASN A 171 -25.18 -15.04 12.66
N TRP A 172 -23.95 -15.29 13.09
CA TRP A 172 -23.22 -16.53 12.96
C TRP A 172 -22.84 -17.05 14.34
N LYS A 173 -22.98 -18.36 14.51
CA LYS A 173 -22.49 -19.10 15.65
C LYS A 173 -21.12 -19.68 15.31
N VAL A 174 -20.09 -19.18 15.97
CA VAL A 174 -18.73 -19.70 15.90
C VAL A 174 -18.55 -20.72 17.02
N THR A 175 -18.14 -21.94 16.69
CA THR A 175 -17.82 -23.01 17.64
C THR A 175 -16.34 -23.33 17.55
N TYR A 176 -15.61 -23.12 18.64
CA TYR A 176 -14.17 -23.35 18.72
C TYR A 176 -13.84 -24.80 19.09
N ALA A 177 -12.59 -25.19 18.88
CA ALA A 177 -12.09 -26.53 19.18
C ALA A 177 -12.24 -26.97 20.64
N ASP A 178 -12.24 -26.02 21.59
CA ASP A 178 -12.47 -26.27 23.02
C ASP A 178 -13.97 -26.43 23.39
N GLY A 179 -14.85 -26.38 22.39
CA GLY A 179 -16.31 -26.44 22.55
C GLY A 179 -16.94 -25.11 22.95
N THR A 180 -16.16 -24.04 23.16
CA THR A 180 -16.72 -22.71 23.41
C THR A 180 -17.43 -22.19 22.17
N THR A 181 -18.46 -21.38 22.38
CA THR A 181 -19.23 -20.78 21.28
C THR A 181 -19.32 -19.27 21.43
N ALA A 182 -19.37 -18.58 20.30
CA ALA A 182 -19.59 -17.13 20.22
C ALA A 182 -20.62 -16.83 19.15
N LYS A 183 -21.50 -15.86 19.43
CA LYS A 183 -22.41 -15.28 18.45
C LYS A 183 -21.77 -14.03 17.87
N VAL A 184 -21.73 -13.92 16.54
CA VAL A 184 -21.04 -12.84 15.82
C VAL A 184 -21.94 -12.32 14.72
N ALA A 185 -22.10 -11.00 14.62
CA ALA A 185 -22.84 -10.40 13.52
C ALA A 185 -22.05 -10.52 12.21
N THR A 186 -22.74 -10.67 11.06
CA THR A 186 -22.10 -10.80 9.74
C THR A 186 -21.08 -9.68 9.45
N LYS A 187 -21.40 -8.44 9.83
CA LYS A 187 -20.51 -7.28 9.68
C LYS A 187 -19.19 -7.38 10.47
N ASP A 188 -19.17 -8.17 11.55
CA ASP A 188 -18.04 -8.30 12.47
C ASP A 188 -17.27 -9.60 12.23
N LEU A 189 -17.69 -10.41 11.26
CA LEU A 189 -17.13 -11.74 11.01
C LEU A 189 -15.64 -11.68 10.61
N ALA A 190 -15.20 -10.63 9.92
CA ALA A 190 -13.79 -10.41 9.59
C ALA A 190 -12.88 -10.20 10.80
N THR A 191 -13.45 -9.77 11.93
CA THR A 191 -12.70 -9.45 13.16
C THR A 191 -12.55 -10.64 14.09
N ILE A 192 -13.23 -11.76 13.79
CA ILE A 192 -13.18 -12.92 14.68
C ILE A 192 -11.76 -13.52 14.63
N ASN A 193 -11.19 -13.73 15.80
CA ASN A 193 -9.96 -14.48 15.92
C ASN A 193 -10.29 -15.98 15.92
N VAL A 194 -10.38 -16.56 14.73
CA VAL A 194 -10.45 -18.03 14.57
C VAL A 194 -9.11 -18.69 14.92
N GLY A 195 -8.00 -17.95 14.88
CA GLY A 195 -6.65 -18.38 15.19
C GLY A 195 -6.29 -18.53 16.68
N ARG A 196 -7.25 -18.69 17.60
CA ARG A 196 -6.96 -18.91 19.04
C ARG A 196 -5.87 -19.99 19.23
N PRO A 197 -4.99 -19.87 20.24
CA PRO A 197 -3.76 -20.68 20.34
C PRO A 197 -3.95 -22.20 20.48
N ALA A 198 -5.18 -22.70 20.58
CA ALA A 198 -5.52 -24.11 20.64
C ALA A 198 -5.50 -24.79 19.26
N SER A 199 -5.12 -26.07 19.23
CA SER A 199 -5.21 -26.92 18.03
C SER A 199 -6.63 -27.45 17.84
N GLY A 200 -7.13 -27.43 16.60
CA GLY A 200 -8.41 -28.05 16.22
C GLY A 200 -9.15 -27.28 15.13
N SER A 201 -10.38 -27.71 14.82
CA SER A 201 -11.25 -27.08 13.85
C SER A 201 -12.19 -26.05 14.49
N VAL A 202 -12.53 -25.01 13.73
CA VAL A 202 -13.54 -24.01 14.06
C VAL A 202 -14.71 -24.16 13.10
N THR A 203 -15.93 -24.23 13.62
CA THR A 203 -17.14 -24.28 12.80
C THR A 203 -17.87 -22.95 12.89
N ILE A 204 -18.18 -22.33 11.75
CA ILE A 204 -18.97 -21.11 11.63
C ILE A 204 -20.31 -21.50 11.02
N ALA A 205 -21.39 -21.44 11.80
CA ALA A 205 -22.73 -21.82 11.37
C ALA A 205 -23.65 -20.60 11.31
N ALA A 206 -24.50 -20.51 10.31
CA ALA A 206 -25.55 -19.49 10.28
C ALA A 206 -26.49 -19.69 11.49
N GLU A 207 -26.82 -18.63 12.22
CA GLU A 207 -27.62 -18.73 13.45
C GLU A 207 -28.98 -18.05 13.31
N THR A 208 -29.01 -16.82 12.82
CA THR A 208 -30.25 -16.07 12.61
C THR A 208 -30.26 -15.35 11.27
N ARG A 209 -31.44 -15.23 10.67
CA ARG A 209 -31.70 -14.40 9.49
C ARG A 209 -32.33 -13.07 9.89
N ALA A 210 -32.11 -12.06 9.07
CA ALA A 210 -32.84 -10.82 9.16
C ALA A 210 -34.31 -11.00 8.73
N GLU A 211 -35.19 -10.16 9.28
CA GLU A 211 -36.59 -10.09 8.89
C GLU A 211 -36.79 -9.03 7.79
N ASN A 212 -37.89 -9.14 7.02
CA ASN A 212 -38.27 -8.18 5.96
C ASN A 212 -37.17 -7.95 4.90
N VAL A 213 -36.41 -9.00 4.59
CA VAL A 213 -35.38 -8.99 3.55
C VAL A 213 -36.04 -8.88 2.17
N LYS A 214 -35.41 -8.10 1.29
CA LYS A 214 -35.77 -7.98 -0.11
C LYS A 214 -34.51 -8.10 -0.95
N THR A 215 -34.64 -8.82 -2.06
CA THR A 215 -33.60 -8.86 -3.09
C THR A 215 -33.68 -7.59 -3.93
N VAL A 216 -32.57 -6.86 -3.99
CA VAL A 216 -32.33 -5.74 -4.90
C VAL A 216 -31.58 -6.29 -6.11
N SER A 217 -32.04 -6.00 -7.32
CA SER A 217 -31.48 -6.57 -8.55
C SER A 217 -31.16 -5.49 -9.56
N PHE A 218 -29.97 -5.56 -10.14
CA PHE A 218 -29.44 -4.66 -11.14
C PHE A 218 -29.09 -5.48 -12.38
N SER A 219 -29.86 -5.34 -13.46
CA SER A 219 -29.68 -6.14 -14.67
C SER A 219 -29.24 -5.31 -15.88
N LYS A 220 -28.49 -5.96 -16.77
CA LYS A 220 -28.16 -5.37 -18.07
C LYS A 220 -29.42 -5.05 -18.85
N SER A 221 -29.36 -4.01 -19.65
CA SER A 221 -30.36 -3.75 -20.65
C SER A 221 -30.28 -4.81 -21.76
N GLU A 222 -31.41 -5.25 -22.30
CA GLU A 222 -31.46 -6.14 -23.47
C GLU A 222 -30.51 -5.67 -24.58
N GLY A 223 -29.66 -6.58 -25.07
CA GLY A 223 -28.71 -6.32 -26.16
C GLY A 223 -27.46 -5.51 -25.78
N GLY A 224 -27.25 -5.17 -24.51
CA GLY A 224 -26.10 -4.40 -24.05
C GLY A 224 -24.80 -5.20 -24.07
N ASN A 225 -23.79 -4.74 -24.80
CA ASN A 225 -22.44 -5.33 -24.83
C ASN A 225 -21.52 -4.74 -23.74
N TYR A 226 -21.96 -4.75 -22.49
CA TYR A 226 -21.22 -4.21 -21.34
C TYR A 226 -21.34 -5.13 -20.13
N GLY A 227 -20.48 -4.97 -19.13
CA GLY A 227 -20.47 -5.72 -17.88
C GLY A 227 -21.05 -4.92 -16.70
N ILE A 228 -21.40 -5.61 -15.62
CA ILE A 228 -21.74 -5.01 -14.33
C ILE A 228 -20.66 -5.45 -13.35
N VAL A 229 -20.06 -4.50 -12.63
CA VAL A 229 -19.03 -4.81 -11.63
C VAL A 229 -19.64 -5.73 -10.57
N ASN A 230 -18.94 -6.82 -10.24
CA ASN A 230 -19.32 -7.80 -9.21
C ASN A 230 -20.56 -8.68 -9.51
N ALA A 231 -21.06 -8.72 -10.74
CA ALA A 231 -22.22 -9.53 -11.14
C ALA A 231 -22.08 -11.05 -10.94
N ALA A 232 -20.91 -11.57 -10.59
CA ALA A 232 -20.71 -13.00 -10.32
C ALA A 232 -20.51 -13.31 -8.81
N ILE A 233 -20.63 -12.29 -7.93
CA ILE A 233 -20.28 -12.40 -6.50
C ILE A 233 -21.46 -12.87 -5.65
N ASP A 234 -22.66 -12.46 -6.02
CA ASP A 234 -23.89 -12.64 -5.27
C ASP A 234 -24.51 -14.04 -5.42
N GLY A 235 -23.76 -15.04 -5.88
CA GLY A 235 -24.26 -16.40 -6.08
C GLY A 235 -25.26 -16.58 -7.23
N ASP A 236 -25.81 -15.49 -7.76
CA ASP A 236 -26.61 -15.48 -8.99
C ASP A 236 -25.69 -15.90 -10.15
N LYS A 237 -25.88 -17.12 -10.67
CA LYS A 237 -25.06 -17.69 -11.76
C LYS A 237 -25.17 -16.89 -13.06
N ASP A 238 -26.02 -15.85 -13.10
CA ASP A 238 -26.20 -14.95 -14.22
C ASP A 238 -25.27 -13.71 -14.15
N THR A 239 -24.15 -13.79 -14.86
CA THR A 239 -23.21 -12.67 -15.06
C THR A 239 -23.80 -11.39 -15.70
N ASN A 240 -25.09 -11.38 -16.06
CA ASN A 240 -25.81 -10.21 -16.57
C ASN A 240 -26.58 -9.45 -15.48
N LYS A 241 -26.50 -9.91 -14.23
CA LYS A 241 -27.23 -9.34 -13.11
C LYS A 241 -26.33 -9.28 -11.89
N TYR A 242 -26.46 -8.20 -11.13
CA TYR A 242 -25.93 -8.12 -9.78
C TYR A 242 -27.11 -7.96 -8.84
N SER A 243 -27.17 -8.80 -7.84
CA SER A 243 -28.22 -8.79 -6.82
C SER A 243 -27.61 -8.73 -5.43
N VAL A 244 -28.41 -8.28 -4.49
CA VAL A 244 -28.06 -8.29 -3.07
C VAL A 244 -29.32 -8.30 -2.26
N ASP A 245 -29.33 -9.12 -1.22
CA ASP A 245 -30.38 -9.11 -0.21
C ASP A 245 -30.10 -8.06 0.84
N ALA A 246 -31.10 -7.25 1.11
CA ALA A 246 -31.01 -6.27 2.17
C ALA A 246 -32.36 -6.08 2.86
N VAL A 247 -32.30 -5.73 4.14
CA VAL A 247 -33.49 -5.43 4.94
C VAL A 247 -34.21 -4.22 4.33
N GLU A 248 -35.55 -4.27 4.32
CA GLU A 248 -36.38 -3.16 3.88
C GLU A 248 -35.98 -1.82 4.54
N GLY A 249 -35.89 -0.75 3.74
CA GLY A 249 -35.46 0.58 4.17
C GLY A 249 -33.94 0.78 4.26
N THR A 250 -33.13 -0.27 4.08
CA THR A 250 -31.66 -0.10 4.01
C THR A 250 -31.21 0.60 2.74
N ILE A 251 -30.00 1.18 2.79
CA ILE A 251 -29.38 1.87 1.66
C ILE A 251 -28.32 0.96 1.03
N VAL A 252 -28.48 0.67 -0.27
CA VAL A 252 -27.60 -0.19 -1.06
C VAL A 252 -26.88 0.66 -2.12
N PRO A 253 -25.55 0.51 -2.29
CA PRO A 253 -24.84 1.15 -3.40
C PRO A 253 -25.19 0.48 -4.73
N THR A 254 -25.49 1.28 -5.74
CA THR A 254 -25.72 0.76 -7.10
C THR A 254 -24.38 0.35 -7.73
N PRO A 255 -24.31 -0.79 -8.44
CA PRO A 255 -23.06 -1.24 -9.05
C PRO A 255 -22.63 -0.32 -10.19
N LYS A 256 -21.33 -0.34 -10.50
CA LYS A 256 -20.76 0.37 -11.65
C LYS A 256 -20.81 -0.52 -12.91
N PHE A 257 -20.60 0.10 -14.06
CA PHE A 257 -20.56 -0.59 -15.35
C PHE A 257 -19.12 -0.77 -15.84
N ILE A 258 -18.91 -1.84 -16.60
CA ILE A 258 -17.63 -2.17 -17.23
C ILE A 258 -17.81 -2.10 -18.74
N SER A 259 -16.90 -1.39 -19.42
CA SER A 259 -16.89 -1.40 -20.88
C SER A 259 -16.25 -2.68 -21.39
N ALA A 260 -17.08 -3.63 -21.83
CA ALA A 260 -16.66 -4.84 -22.54
C ALA A 260 -16.40 -4.56 -24.03
N GLY A 261 -15.78 -3.40 -24.32
CA GLY A 261 -15.60 -2.83 -25.66
C GLY A 261 -16.89 -2.37 -26.34
N ALA A 262 -17.90 -1.98 -25.57
CA ALA A 262 -19.00 -1.18 -26.11
C ALA A 262 -18.59 0.28 -26.31
N ASP A 263 -19.06 0.87 -27.41
CA ASP A 263 -18.90 2.30 -27.71
C ASP A 263 -19.61 3.20 -26.67
N LYS A 264 -20.61 2.63 -25.98
CA LYS A 264 -21.36 3.28 -24.91
C LYS A 264 -21.67 2.30 -23.79
N VAL A 265 -21.56 2.77 -22.56
CA VAL A 265 -22.02 2.08 -21.35
C VAL A 265 -23.13 2.91 -20.70
N PRO A 266 -24.04 2.30 -19.93
CA PRO A 266 -24.99 3.07 -19.15
C PRO A 266 -24.27 3.92 -18.10
N SER A 267 -24.86 5.07 -17.77
CA SER A 267 -24.40 5.97 -16.70
C SER A 267 -25.35 5.97 -15.51
N SER A 268 -26.52 5.36 -15.65
CA SER A 268 -27.55 5.34 -14.62
C SER A 268 -28.28 3.99 -14.55
N TRP A 269 -29.00 3.83 -13.46
CA TRP A 269 -29.93 2.74 -13.18
C TRP A 269 -31.34 3.31 -13.12
N VAL A 270 -32.26 2.74 -13.89
CA VAL A 270 -33.68 3.07 -13.84
C VAL A 270 -34.46 1.95 -13.17
N ASN A 271 -35.30 2.30 -12.19
CA ASN A 271 -36.18 1.35 -11.55
C ASN A 271 -37.28 0.90 -12.53
N PHE A 272 -37.55 -0.41 -12.64
CA PHE A 272 -38.49 -0.95 -13.61
C PHE A 272 -39.92 -0.41 -13.44
N GLN A 273 -40.35 -0.19 -12.20
CA GLN A 273 -41.74 0.16 -11.90
C GLN A 273 -41.92 1.66 -11.64
N SER A 274 -41.10 2.27 -10.77
CA SER A 274 -41.20 3.70 -10.45
C SER A 274 -40.62 4.61 -11.53
N LYS A 275 -39.79 4.07 -12.43
CA LYS A 275 -39.05 4.82 -13.48
C LYS A 275 -38.08 5.86 -12.93
N LYS A 276 -37.83 5.88 -11.61
CA LYS A 276 -36.84 6.76 -10.97
C LYS A 276 -35.43 6.35 -11.41
N LYS A 277 -34.61 7.34 -11.74
CA LYS A 277 -33.22 7.15 -12.18
C LYS A 277 -32.23 7.45 -11.06
N PHE A 278 -31.12 6.71 -11.05
CA PHE A 278 -30.04 6.82 -10.09
C PHE A 278 -28.71 6.72 -10.83
N ALA A 279 -27.75 7.62 -10.59
CA ALA A 279 -26.45 7.51 -11.26
C ALA A 279 -25.70 6.24 -10.79
N ALA A 280 -24.89 5.63 -11.67
CA ALA A 280 -24.08 4.46 -11.31
C ALA A 280 -23.13 4.78 -10.14
N GLY A 281 -23.01 3.87 -9.17
CA GLY A 281 -22.23 4.11 -7.93
C GLY A 281 -22.95 4.97 -6.89
N SER A 282 -24.17 5.46 -7.15
CA SER A 282 -25.00 6.15 -6.16
C SER A 282 -25.62 5.18 -5.16
N LYS A 283 -26.60 5.65 -4.39
CA LYS A 283 -27.30 4.88 -3.36
C LYS A 283 -28.79 4.78 -3.67
N VAL A 284 -29.37 3.60 -3.42
CA VAL A 284 -30.82 3.34 -3.50
C VAL A 284 -31.33 2.82 -2.17
N THR A 285 -32.56 3.19 -1.81
CA THR A 285 -33.24 2.64 -0.64
C THR A 285 -34.08 1.45 -1.05
N VAL A 286 -33.98 0.35 -0.30
CA VAL A 286 -34.79 -0.85 -0.51
C VAL A 286 -36.25 -0.54 -0.18
N ASN A 287 -37.14 -0.79 -1.13
CA ASN A 287 -38.57 -0.44 -1.05
C ASN A 287 -38.81 1.02 -0.62
N ASP A 288 -38.52 1.98 -1.50
CA ASP A 288 -38.74 3.44 -1.31
C ASP A 288 -40.25 3.84 -1.23
N GLY A 289 -41.11 3.01 -0.61
CA GLY A 289 -42.52 3.32 -0.30
C GLY A 289 -43.47 3.47 -1.50
N SER A 290 -42.99 3.34 -2.72
CA SER A 290 -43.79 3.26 -3.94
C SER A 290 -44.05 1.78 -4.28
N ASN A 291 -45.09 1.47 -5.07
CA ASN A 291 -45.17 0.21 -5.82
C ASN A 291 -43.91 0.09 -6.69
N SER A 292 -42.78 -0.33 -6.13
CA SER A 292 -41.47 -0.40 -6.78
C SER A 292 -40.84 -1.72 -6.40
N ASN A 293 -40.82 -2.64 -7.36
CA ASN A 293 -39.88 -3.75 -7.29
C ASN A 293 -38.46 -3.18 -7.16
N ASN A 294 -37.58 -3.87 -6.43
CA ASN A 294 -36.18 -3.46 -6.28
C ASN A 294 -35.35 -3.85 -7.51
N ASN A 295 -35.97 -3.83 -8.70
CA ASN A 295 -35.36 -4.22 -9.95
C ASN A 295 -34.97 -2.95 -10.72
N TYR A 296 -33.72 -2.90 -11.13
CA TYR A 296 -33.12 -1.79 -11.84
C TYR A 296 -32.50 -2.29 -13.14
N ARG A 297 -32.59 -1.46 -14.17
CA ARG A 297 -31.98 -1.70 -15.48
C ARG A 297 -30.99 -0.58 -15.80
N GLY A 298 -29.89 -0.91 -16.47
CA GLY A 298 -29.00 0.13 -17.02
C GLY A 298 -29.75 1.06 -17.98
N ASP A 299 -29.56 2.37 -17.80
CA ASP A 299 -30.14 3.45 -18.61
C ASP A 299 -29.16 4.62 -18.81
N ASP A 300 -29.49 5.56 -19.70
CA ASP A 300 -28.68 6.71 -20.09
C ASP A 300 -27.27 6.32 -20.57
N PHE A 301 -27.16 5.99 -21.86
CA PHE A 301 -25.93 5.51 -22.47
C PHE A 301 -24.97 6.64 -22.83
N VAL A 302 -23.79 6.61 -22.21
CA VAL A 302 -22.71 7.56 -22.42
C VAL A 302 -21.50 6.90 -23.04
N SER A 303 -20.69 7.67 -23.75
CA SER A 303 -19.39 7.21 -24.24
C SER A 303 -18.43 6.96 -23.09
N TYR A 304 -17.44 6.12 -23.34
CA TYR A 304 -16.45 5.71 -22.36
C TYR A 304 -15.04 5.97 -22.87
N ALA A 305 -14.10 6.24 -21.98
CA ALA A 305 -12.71 6.49 -22.29
C ALA A 305 -11.79 5.66 -21.40
N THR A 306 -10.65 5.22 -21.93
CA THR A 306 -9.59 4.56 -21.17
C THR A 306 -8.38 5.49 -21.07
N VAL A 307 -7.96 5.78 -19.84
CA VAL A 307 -6.75 6.56 -19.57
C VAL A 307 -5.61 5.60 -19.23
N LYS A 308 -4.66 5.48 -20.15
CA LYS A 308 -3.49 4.63 -19.98
C LYS A 308 -2.37 5.35 -19.22
N PHE A 309 -1.79 4.70 -18.21
CA PHE A 309 -0.67 5.25 -17.45
C PHE A 309 0.64 4.54 -17.86
N ASP A 310 1.43 5.19 -18.71
CA ASP A 310 2.75 4.71 -19.09
C ASP A 310 3.80 5.23 -18.10
N SER A 311 4.23 4.37 -17.16
CA SER A 311 5.22 4.70 -16.13
C SER A 311 6.62 4.96 -16.66
N LYS A 312 6.89 4.76 -17.97
CA LYS A 312 8.21 4.96 -18.60
C LYS A 312 9.36 4.31 -17.82
N GLY A 313 9.15 3.05 -17.42
CA GLY A 313 10.15 2.24 -16.71
C GLY A 313 10.14 2.39 -15.19
N GLY A 314 9.11 3.00 -14.61
CA GLY A 314 8.80 2.86 -13.18
C GLY A 314 7.85 1.69 -12.89
N SER A 315 7.42 1.56 -11.63
CA SER A 315 6.41 0.59 -11.20
C SER A 315 5.14 0.67 -12.04
N ALA A 316 4.47 -0.48 -12.21
CA ALA A 316 3.26 -0.56 -13.02
C ALA A 316 2.16 0.32 -12.43
N VAL A 317 1.46 1.05 -13.30
CA VAL A 317 0.31 1.87 -12.93
C VAL A 317 -0.85 1.44 -13.78
N ALA A 318 -1.93 1.10 -13.11
CA ALA A 318 -3.09 0.52 -13.71
C ALA A 318 -3.90 1.61 -14.46
N ASP A 319 -4.43 1.26 -15.62
CA ASP A 319 -5.21 2.18 -16.45
C ASP A 319 -6.59 2.43 -15.82
N GLN A 320 -7.11 3.63 -16.03
CA GLN A 320 -8.41 3.99 -15.49
C GLN A 320 -9.48 4.06 -16.56
N PRO A 321 -10.58 3.32 -16.37
CA PRO A 321 -11.69 3.34 -17.28
C PRO A 321 -12.65 4.48 -16.77
N VAL A 322 -13.08 5.41 -17.66
CA VAL A 322 -13.77 6.66 -17.32
C VAL A 322 -15.05 6.84 -18.16
N ALA A 323 -16.20 6.99 -17.50
CA ALA A 323 -17.46 7.35 -18.17
C ALA A 323 -17.50 8.84 -18.51
N LEU A 324 -17.93 9.19 -19.72
CA LEU A 324 -18.02 10.57 -20.20
C LEU A 324 -19.42 11.13 -19.96
N THR A 325 -19.75 11.38 -18.69
CA THR A 325 -21.08 11.81 -18.25
C THR A 325 -21.33 13.31 -18.41
N GLU A 326 -20.27 14.11 -18.45
CA GLU A 326 -20.35 15.57 -18.50
C GLU A 326 -20.28 16.09 -19.93
N LYS A 327 -20.70 17.34 -20.15
CA LYS A 327 -20.55 18.05 -21.43
C LYS A 327 -19.96 19.42 -21.20
N ASP A 328 -18.97 19.79 -22.02
CA ASP A 328 -18.43 21.14 -21.99
C ASP A 328 -19.37 22.15 -22.68
N ALA A 329 -18.98 23.43 -22.69
CA ALA A 329 -19.77 24.50 -23.30
C ALA A 329 -20.01 24.31 -24.81
N SER A 330 -19.21 23.49 -25.49
CA SER A 330 -19.38 23.13 -26.90
C SER A 330 -20.25 21.89 -27.12
N GLY A 331 -20.72 21.26 -26.03
CA GLY A 331 -21.51 20.04 -26.05
C GLY A 331 -20.67 18.76 -26.18
N LYS A 332 -19.33 18.85 -26.10
CA LYS A 332 -18.43 17.71 -26.19
C LYS A 332 -18.40 16.95 -24.86
N ALA A 333 -18.60 15.64 -24.92
CA ALA A 333 -18.64 14.78 -23.74
C ALA A 333 -17.25 14.64 -23.09
N PHE A 334 -17.20 14.66 -21.76
CA PHE A 334 -15.99 14.44 -20.99
C PHE A 334 -16.30 13.74 -19.65
N GLY A 335 -15.27 13.23 -19.00
CA GLY A 335 -15.33 12.64 -17.66
C GLY A 335 -14.09 12.98 -16.86
N TYR A 336 -13.97 12.41 -15.66
CA TYR A 336 -12.87 12.68 -14.75
C TYR A 336 -12.06 11.41 -14.47
N VAL A 337 -10.75 11.51 -14.63
CA VAL A 337 -9.78 10.48 -14.24
C VAL A 337 -9.16 10.86 -12.90
N THR A 338 -9.00 9.90 -11.99
CA THR A 338 -8.39 10.13 -10.68
C THR A 338 -6.86 9.96 -10.75
N LYS A 339 -6.13 10.72 -9.94
CA LYS A 339 -4.68 10.61 -9.87
C LYS A 339 -4.30 9.23 -9.29
N PRO A 340 -3.50 8.41 -10.00
CA PRO A 340 -3.02 7.17 -9.43
C PRO A 340 -1.94 7.42 -8.37
N THR A 341 -1.61 6.40 -7.59
CA THR A 341 -0.41 6.40 -6.76
C THR A 341 0.82 6.72 -7.60
N ASP A 342 1.71 7.55 -7.08
CA ASP A 342 2.94 7.94 -7.79
C ASP A 342 3.81 6.68 -8.01
N PRO A 343 4.24 6.39 -9.24
CA PRO A 343 5.11 5.24 -9.49
C PRO A 343 6.51 5.48 -8.92
N THR A 344 7.27 4.40 -8.72
CA THR A 344 8.67 4.43 -8.27
C THR A 344 9.61 3.93 -9.37
N ARG A 345 10.82 4.48 -9.44
CA ARG A 345 11.85 4.06 -10.40
C ARG A 345 13.23 4.28 -9.80
N ASP A 346 14.02 3.22 -9.69
CA ASP A 346 15.34 3.26 -9.06
C ASP A 346 16.28 4.25 -9.75
N GLY A 347 16.90 5.14 -8.96
CA GLY A 347 17.80 6.18 -9.45
C GLY A 347 17.11 7.36 -10.13
N TYR A 348 15.78 7.52 -9.99
CA TYR A 348 15.03 8.64 -10.54
C TYR A 348 14.02 9.22 -9.52
N VAL A 349 13.73 10.51 -9.64
CA VAL A 349 12.66 11.20 -8.92
C VAL A 349 11.46 11.40 -9.85
N PHE A 350 10.27 10.95 -9.41
CA PHE A 350 9.02 11.17 -10.15
C PHE A 350 8.62 12.65 -10.11
N LYS A 351 8.41 13.26 -11.28
CA LYS A 351 8.03 14.68 -11.42
C LYS A 351 6.55 14.90 -11.71
N GLY A 352 5.81 13.84 -12.02
CA GLY A 352 4.40 13.92 -12.37
C GLY A 352 4.09 13.31 -13.73
N TRP A 353 2.81 13.32 -14.06
CA TRP A 353 2.27 12.78 -15.30
C TRP A 353 2.15 13.86 -16.37
N LYS A 354 2.52 13.53 -17.61
CA LYS A 354 2.37 14.39 -18.78
C LYS A 354 1.33 13.82 -19.73
N ASN A 355 0.51 14.68 -20.30
CA ASN A 355 -0.44 14.30 -21.36
C ASN A 355 0.29 14.04 -22.69
N ALA A 356 -0.46 13.61 -23.71
CA ALA A 356 0.09 13.35 -25.05
C ALA A 356 0.74 14.58 -25.72
N ALA A 357 0.42 15.81 -25.28
CA ALA A 357 1.04 17.05 -25.75
C ALA A 357 2.33 17.40 -24.98
N GLY A 358 2.74 16.60 -23.99
CA GLY A 358 3.94 16.81 -23.18
C GLY A 358 3.78 17.78 -22.01
N ASN A 359 2.55 18.25 -21.74
CA ASN A 359 2.25 19.15 -20.63
C ASN A 359 1.93 18.35 -19.36
N PHE A 360 2.37 18.86 -18.19
CA PHE A 360 2.00 18.27 -16.92
C PHE A 360 0.49 18.34 -16.69
N ILE A 361 -0.07 17.25 -16.20
CA ILE A 361 -1.50 17.14 -15.88
C ILE A 361 -1.77 17.89 -14.59
N ASP A 362 -2.77 18.76 -14.64
CA ASP A 362 -3.34 19.39 -13.47
C ASP A 362 -4.39 18.47 -12.84
N TRP A 363 -4.04 17.87 -11.71
CA TRP A 363 -4.92 16.97 -10.95
C TRP A 363 -5.94 17.72 -10.07
N THR A 364 -6.04 19.04 -10.21
CA THR A 364 -7.03 19.88 -9.51
C THR A 364 -8.16 20.37 -10.42
N ALA A 365 -8.16 19.94 -11.69
CA ALA A 365 -9.17 20.32 -12.69
C ALA A 365 -10.52 19.59 -12.58
N GLY A 366 -10.64 18.71 -11.57
CA GLY A 366 -11.81 17.96 -11.15
C GLY A 366 -12.93 18.77 -10.49
N PRO A 367 -14.08 18.13 -10.17
CA PRO A 367 -15.03 18.68 -9.21
C PRO A 367 -14.34 18.87 -7.86
N SER A 368 -14.74 19.88 -7.08
CA SER A 368 -14.09 20.20 -5.79
C SER A 368 -14.13 19.07 -4.76
N GLU A 369 -15.07 18.14 -4.92
CA GLU A 369 -15.22 16.96 -4.05
C GLU A 369 -14.11 15.91 -4.31
N ASP A 370 -13.48 15.95 -5.49
CA ASP A 370 -12.44 15.03 -5.93
C ASP A 370 -11.15 15.79 -6.30
N ALA A 371 -10.49 16.37 -5.29
CA ALA A 371 -9.29 17.22 -5.41
C ALA A 371 -8.01 16.54 -5.98
N ASN A 372 -8.16 15.36 -6.58
CA ASN A 372 -7.11 14.59 -7.23
C ASN A 372 -7.64 13.99 -8.55
N SER A 373 -8.26 14.81 -9.40
CA SER A 373 -8.79 14.36 -10.68
C SER A 373 -8.60 15.37 -11.81
N SER A 374 -8.57 14.87 -13.04
CA SER A 374 -8.41 15.67 -14.26
C SER A 374 -9.46 15.28 -15.30
N ARG A 375 -9.82 16.23 -16.18
CA ARG A 375 -10.77 16.00 -17.26
C ARG A 375 -10.15 15.16 -18.38
N VAL A 376 -10.95 14.27 -18.95
CA VAL A 376 -10.61 13.49 -20.16
C VAL A 376 -11.79 13.47 -21.12
N TYR A 377 -11.49 13.55 -22.41
CA TYR A 377 -12.49 13.67 -23.48
C TYR A 377 -12.62 12.40 -24.32
N GLY A 378 -11.83 11.37 -24.02
CA GLY A 378 -11.65 10.18 -24.84
C GLY A 378 -10.39 9.44 -24.43
N ASP A 379 -10.13 8.32 -25.09
CA ASP A 379 -8.94 7.50 -24.85
C ASP A 379 -7.67 8.33 -24.92
N THR A 380 -6.81 8.18 -23.92
CA THR A 380 -5.55 8.91 -23.86
C THR A 380 -4.48 8.10 -23.15
N THR A 381 -3.22 8.37 -23.47
CA THR A 381 -2.08 7.84 -22.71
C THR A 381 -1.38 9.00 -22.05
N VAL A 382 -1.19 8.88 -20.75
CA VAL A 382 -0.41 9.81 -19.94
C VAL A 382 0.91 9.14 -19.59
N THR A 383 1.99 9.91 -19.60
CA THR A 383 3.36 9.40 -19.47
C THR A 383 4.03 9.95 -18.23
N ALA A 384 4.71 9.10 -17.47
CA ALA A 384 5.47 9.53 -16.31
C ALA A 384 6.69 10.36 -16.74
N SER A 385 6.91 11.48 -16.05
CA SER A 385 8.12 12.30 -16.19
C SER A 385 9.07 12.00 -15.03
N TRP A 386 10.32 11.74 -15.37
CA TRP A 386 11.37 11.38 -14.43
C TRP A 386 12.52 12.38 -14.51
N GLU A 387 13.13 12.69 -13.36
CA GLU A 387 14.42 13.34 -13.27
C GLU A 387 15.43 12.31 -12.76
N ALA A 388 16.52 12.11 -13.50
CA ALA A 388 17.55 11.15 -13.08
C ALA A 388 18.28 11.69 -11.85
N THR A 389 18.43 10.86 -10.83
CA THR A 389 19.30 11.13 -9.69
C THR A 389 20.73 10.74 -10.12
N THR A 390 21.33 11.53 -11.01
CA THR A 390 22.68 11.28 -11.51
C THR A 390 23.71 11.89 -10.57
N SER A 391 24.60 11.04 -10.06
CA SER A 391 25.85 11.32 -9.35
C SER A 391 25.81 10.95 -7.86
N GLU A 392 26.87 10.24 -7.49
CA GLU A 392 27.40 10.22 -6.14
C GLU A 392 27.55 11.67 -5.62
N VAL A 393 27.01 11.93 -4.43
CA VAL A 393 27.12 13.22 -3.75
C VAL A 393 28.26 13.11 -2.74
N LYS A 394 29.26 13.99 -2.85
CA LYS A 394 30.34 14.08 -1.88
C LYS A 394 29.92 15.01 -0.74
N VAL A 395 29.94 14.47 0.47
CA VAL A 395 29.72 15.22 1.71
C VAL A 395 31.06 15.45 2.37
N THR A 396 31.44 16.72 2.54
CA THR A 396 32.68 17.10 3.23
C THR A 396 32.37 17.57 4.64
N PHE A 397 32.89 16.85 5.62
CA PHE A 397 32.91 17.23 7.02
C PHE A 397 34.08 18.18 7.26
N ARG A 398 33.79 19.38 7.73
CA ARG A 398 34.76 20.45 7.99
C ARG A 398 34.67 20.92 9.43
N ASP A 399 35.83 21.14 10.04
CA ASP A 399 35.89 21.71 11.37
C ASP A 399 35.76 23.24 11.34
N THR A 400 35.33 23.84 12.45
CA THR A 400 35.36 25.30 12.62
C THR A 400 36.78 25.83 12.60
N GLU A 401 36.97 27.07 12.16
CA GLU A 401 38.30 27.69 12.13
C GLU A 401 38.80 28.02 13.55
N TYR A 402 39.87 27.34 13.97
CA TYR A 402 40.64 27.64 15.18
C TYR A 402 42.06 27.08 15.05
N ASN A 403 42.99 27.48 15.94
CA ASN A 403 44.35 26.97 15.93
C ASN A 403 44.39 25.49 16.37
N GLY A 404 44.71 24.58 15.44
CA GLY A 404 44.67 23.13 15.66
C GLY A 404 43.37 22.46 15.20
N ASN A 405 42.67 23.04 14.22
CA ASN A 405 41.50 22.46 13.59
C ASN A 405 41.81 21.14 12.86
N GLN A 406 40.80 20.27 12.78
CA GLN A 406 40.93 19.00 12.08
C GLN A 406 40.88 19.18 10.56
N SER A 407 41.58 18.32 9.82
CA SER A 407 41.53 18.29 8.35
C SER A 407 40.18 17.79 7.85
N ASP A 408 39.69 18.35 6.75
CA ASP A 408 38.44 17.92 6.11
C ASP A 408 38.41 16.41 5.84
N VAL A 409 37.30 15.76 6.21
CA VAL A 409 37.00 14.36 5.87
C VAL A 409 35.86 14.36 4.86
N SER A 410 35.90 13.49 3.86
CA SER A 410 34.80 13.40 2.89
C SER A 410 34.32 11.98 2.71
N VAL A 411 33.01 11.85 2.55
CA VAL A 411 32.34 10.59 2.20
C VAL A 411 31.53 10.79 0.94
N THR A 412 31.32 9.69 0.22
CA THR A 412 30.55 9.70 -1.01
C THR A 412 29.36 8.77 -0.84
N VAL A 413 28.16 9.29 -1.06
CA VAL A 413 26.91 8.54 -0.97
C VAL A 413 26.13 8.67 -2.27
N LYS A 414 25.29 7.70 -2.62
CA LYS A 414 24.42 7.85 -3.80
C LYS A 414 23.40 8.95 -3.51
N GLY A 415 22.99 9.70 -4.54
CA GLY A 415 21.99 10.77 -4.35
C GLY A 415 20.64 10.29 -3.79
N SER A 416 20.30 9.01 -3.95
CA SER A 416 19.13 8.37 -3.34
C SER A 416 19.29 8.01 -1.86
N ASP A 417 20.52 8.01 -1.35
CA ASP A 417 20.86 7.52 -0.02
C ASP A 417 21.01 8.68 0.98
N PHE A 418 21.03 8.33 2.27
CA PHE A 418 21.31 9.25 3.36
C PHE A 418 22.81 9.28 3.64
N VAL A 419 23.32 10.43 4.07
CA VAL A 419 24.56 10.46 4.85
C VAL A 419 24.17 10.12 6.29
N SER A 420 24.83 9.14 6.90
CA SER A 420 24.57 8.72 8.29
C SER A 420 25.53 9.40 9.24
N GLU A 421 25.09 9.66 10.47
CA GLU A 421 25.95 10.19 11.54
C GLU A 421 27.15 9.26 11.81
N SER A 422 26.98 7.94 11.63
CA SER A 422 28.06 6.96 11.76
C SER A 422 29.23 7.16 10.76
N GLN A 423 28.98 7.89 9.66
CA GLN A 423 29.99 8.23 8.67
C GLN A 423 30.70 9.55 8.98
N ALA A 424 30.19 10.32 9.94
CA ALA A 424 30.80 11.55 10.39
C ALA A 424 32.03 11.26 11.26
N PRO A 425 33.07 12.10 11.20
CA PRO A 425 34.26 11.89 12.02
C PRO A 425 33.97 12.16 13.50
N ALA A 426 34.44 11.26 14.37
CA ALA A 426 34.38 11.40 15.83
C ALA A 426 35.51 12.33 16.35
N TRP A 427 35.50 13.60 15.92
CA TRP A 427 36.51 14.57 16.34
C TRP A 427 36.36 14.96 17.81
N THR A 428 37.49 15.25 18.45
CA THR A 428 37.56 15.71 19.84
C THR A 428 38.28 17.05 19.94
N ARG A 429 37.86 17.87 20.91
CA ARG A 429 38.43 19.20 21.17
C ARG A 429 38.43 19.48 22.67
N SER A 430 39.60 19.82 23.23
CA SER A 430 39.77 20.19 24.64
C SER A 430 38.76 21.26 25.08
N GLY A 431 37.96 20.95 26.10
CA GLY A 431 36.95 21.87 26.65
C GLY A 431 35.67 22.03 25.82
N TYR A 432 35.48 21.22 24.78
CA TYR A 432 34.27 21.26 23.94
C TYR A 432 33.78 19.85 23.61
N VAL A 433 32.48 19.72 23.38
CA VAL A 433 31.84 18.51 22.84
C VAL A 433 31.25 18.79 21.47
N LEU A 434 31.36 17.82 20.56
CA LEU A 434 30.75 17.88 19.24
C LEU A 434 29.24 17.72 19.41
N ALA A 435 28.53 18.83 19.29
CA ALA A 435 27.09 18.92 19.49
C ALA A 435 26.29 18.52 18.24
N GLY A 436 26.95 18.43 17.08
CA GLY A 436 26.36 17.98 15.83
C GLY A 436 27.04 18.62 14.62
N TRP A 437 26.34 18.57 13.49
CA TRP A 437 26.80 19.10 12.23
C TRP A 437 25.83 20.14 11.69
N GLN A 438 26.35 21.12 10.96
CA GLN A 438 25.54 22.19 10.39
C GLN A 438 25.73 22.30 8.89
N TYR A 439 24.63 22.46 8.17
CA TYR A 439 24.64 22.86 6.77
C TYR A 439 24.16 24.30 6.64
N SER A 440 24.99 25.17 6.06
CA SER A 440 24.67 26.60 5.87
C SER A 440 24.18 27.29 7.14
N GLY A 441 24.78 26.95 8.30
CA GLY A 441 24.47 27.54 9.61
C GLY A 441 23.21 27.01 10.30
N LYS A 442 22.55 25.99 9.74
CA LYS A 442 21.43 25.27 10.38
C LYS A 442 21.85 23.87 10.78
N ASP A 443 21.28 23.35 11.87
CA ASP A 443 21.54 22.00 12.33
C ASP A 443 21.13 20.98 11.25
N PHE A 444 22.02 20.03 11.00
CA PHE A 444 21.85 18.99 10.00
C PHE A 444 21.34 17.72 10.67
N ASP A 445 20.24 17.20 10.13
CA ASP A 445 19.60 15.97 10.59
C ASP A 445 19.96 14.83 9.63
N PHE A 446 20.74 13.85 10.11
CA PHE A 446 21.18 12.71 9.30
C PHE A 446 20.04 11.77 8.90
N ASP A 447 18.92 11.77 9.63
CA ASP A 447 17.79 10.86 9.42
C ASP A 447 16.72 11.47 8.50
N ALA A 448 16.62 12.80 8.44
CA ALA A 448 15.64 13.50 7.59
C ALA A 448 16.16 13.88 6.19
N ASN A 449 17.49 13.96 6.00
CA ASN A 449 18.09 14.59 4.83
C ASN A 449 18.72 13.60 3.85
N VAL A 450 17.96 13.24 2.79
CA VAL A 450 18.51 12.52 1.63
C VAL A 450 19.54 13.40 0.90
N ALA A 451 20.68 12.83 0.52
CA ALA A 451 21.81 13.56 -0.02
C ALA A 451 21.45 14.44 -1.24
N ALA A 452 20.60 13.95 -2.15
CA ALA A 452 20.18 14.74 -3.32
C ALA A 452 19.35 16.00 -2.99
N ARG A 453 18.80 16.12 -1.78
CA ARG A 453 17.91 17.24 -1.41
C ARG A 453 18.64 18.41 -0.78
N VAL A 454 19.78 18.17 -0.15
CA VAL A 454 20.47 19.15 0.70
C VAL A 454 21.04 20.32 -0.11
N ASN A 455 21.55 20.05 -1.31
CA ASN A 455 22.15 21.06 -2.19
C ASN A 455 21.76 20.85 -3.67
N ASN A 456 20.49 20.54 -3.93
CA ASN A 456 19.98 20.23 -5.28
C ASN A 456 20.82 19.16 -6.01
N GLY A 457 21.26 18.13 -5.29
CA GLY A 457 22.07 17.05 -5.84
C GLY A 457 23.57 17.33 -6.01
N ASN A 458 24.06 18.49 -5.57
CA ASN A 458 25.48 18.83 -5.62
C ASN A 458 26.20 18.48 -4.32
N ASP A 459 27.52 18.37 -4.38
CA ASP A 459 28.40 18.25 -3.22
C ASP A 459 28.14 19.36 -2.19
N PHE A 460 28.25 19.03 -0.91
CA PHE A 460 28.01 19.98 0.16
C PHE A 460 28.93 19.77 1.35
N VAL A 461 29.05 20.82 2.18
CA VAL A 461 29.93 20.85 3.35
C VAL A 461 29.09 20.90 4.61
N LEU A 462 29.35 19.96 5.53
CA LEU A 462 28.85 19.98 6.89
C LEU A 462 29.92 20.54 7.81
N THR A 463 29.58 21.57 8.58
CA THR A 463 30.50 22.21 9.53
C THR A 463 30.24 21.71 10.94
N ALA A 464 31.29 21.36 11.68
CA ALA A 464 31.18 20.90 13.06
C ALA A 464 30.56 21.98 13.96
N LYS A 465 29.63 21.59 14.84
CA LYS A 465 29.07 22.46 15.88
C LYS A 465 29.64 22.06 17.22
N TRP A 466 30.35 22.97 17.88
CA TRP A 466 30.99 22.72 19.17
C TRP A 466 30.25 23.44 20.30
N THR A 467 30.01 22.73 21.40
CA THR A 467 29.49 23.30 22.65
C THR A 467 30.59 23.30 23.70
N LYS A 468 30.84 24.43 24.35
CA LYS A 468 31.82 24.53 25.43
C LYS A 468 31.33 23.76 26.65
N VAL A 469 32.24 23.03 27.30
CA VAL A 469 31.97 22.24 28.50
C VAL A 469 32.90 22.67 29.62
N ASP A 470 32.31 22.99 30.75
CA ASP A 470 32.96 23.27 32.02
C ASP A 470 32.45 22.32 33.11
N GLU A 471 32.92 22.51 34.35
CA GLU A 471 32.54 21.66 35.46
C GLU A 471 31.04 21.71 35.78
N ASP A 472 30.37 22.84 35.56
CA ASP A 472 28.93 22.97 35.80
C ASP A 472 28.12 22.12 34.82
N VAL A 473 28.55 22.04 33.56
CA VAL A 473 27.96 21.13 32.56
C VAL A 473 28.17 19.67 32.96
N VAL A 474 29.34 19.31 33.52
CA VAL A 474 29.61 17.95 34.03
C VAL A 474 28.67 17.60 35.18
N LYS A 475 28.52 18.52 36.16
CA LYS A 475 27.59 18.34 37.29
C LYS A 475 26.15 18.18 36.82
N ALA A 476 25.72 18.99 35.84
CA ALA A 476 24.39 18.90 35.26
C ALA A 476 24.16 17.54 34.57
N ALA A 477 25.14 17.07 33.78
CA ALA A 477 25.07 15.77 33.11
C ALA A 477 25.00 14.60 34.11
N LEU A 478 25.78 14.66 35.20
CA LEU A 478 25.75 13.64 36.25
C LEU A 478 24.43 13.64 37.03
N ASN A 479 23.86 14.82 37.31
CA ASN A 479 22.60 14.93 38.05
C ASN A 479 21.37 14.43 37.27
N TYR A 480 21.45 14.27 35.95
CA TYR A 480 20.33 13.71 35.19
C TYR A 480 20.03 12.26 35.62
N VAL A 481 21.06 11.43 35.82
CA VAL A 481 20.88 10.00 36.13
C VAL A 481 20.21 9.77 37.48
N THR A 482 20.43 10.68 38.44
CA THR A 482 19.78 10.59 39.76
C THR A 482 18.28 10.84 39.69
N THR A 483 17.80 11.50 38.63
CA THR A 483 16.39 11.86 38.42
C THR A 483 15.70 11.10 37.28
N ALA A 484 16.46 10.30 36.52
CA ALA A 484 15.96 9.54 35.39
C ALA A 484 15.05 8.38 35.81
N ASP A 485 13.93 8.22 35.11
CA ASP A 485 12.97 7.15 35.32
C ASP A 485 13.42 5.87 34.59
N LYS A 486 14.09 4.98 35.33
CA LYS A 486 14.66 3.72 34.81
C LYS A 486 13.61 2.82 34.13
N ASP A 487 12.34 2.92 34.53
CA ASP A 487 11.27 2.02 34.07
C ASP A 487 10.85 2.35 32.63
N LYS A 488 11.37 3.45 32.06
CA LYS A 488 11.18 3.83 30.65
C LYS A 488 12.11 3.10 29.68
N PHE A 489 13.20 2.50 30.16
CA PHE A 489 14.23 1.87 29.32
C PHE A 489 14.32 0.36 29.49
N THR A 490 14.77 -0.34 28.44
CA THR A 490 15.00 -1.78 28.51
C THR A 490 16.04 -2.10 29.58
N ALA A 491 15.83 -3.20 30.30
CA ALA A 491 16.75 -3.60 31.37
C ALA A 491 18.20 -3.80 30.90
N ALA A 492 18.39 -4.21 29.64
CA ALA A 492 19.70 -4.36 29.02
C ALA A 492 20.41 -3.01 28.78
N SER A 493 19.76 -2.09 28.08
CA SER A 493 20.35 -0.77 27.79
C SER A 493 20.59 0.06 29.05
N TRP A 494 19.66 -0.01 30.02
CA TRP A 494 19.80 0.68 31.30
C TRP A 494 21.00 0.16 32.12
N LYS A 495 21.25 -1.15 32.08
CA LYS A 495 22.40 -1.76 32.76
C LYS A 495 23.73 -1.28 32.17
N GLU A 496 23.83 -1.21 30.84
CA GLU A 496 25.02 -0.70 30.15
C GLU A 496 25.25 0.77 30.46
N PHE A 497 24.19 1.58 30.39
CA PHE A 497 24.22 2.99 30.75
C PHE A 497 24.66 3.21 32.20
N SER A 498 24.08 2.48 33.16
CA SER A 498 24.41 2.59 34.59
C SER A 498 25.89 2.28 34.88
N ALA A 499 26.47 1.33 34.13
CA ALA A 499 27.89 1.00 34.25
C ALA A 499 28.78 2.16 33.74
N ALA A 500 28.45 2.73 32.58
CA ALA A 500 29.17 3.88 32.02
C ALA A 500 29.05 5.12 32.93
N TYR A 501 27.87 5.37 33.49
CA TYR A 501 27.65 6.44 34.47
C TYR A 501 28.52 6.28 35.71
N THR A 502 28.57 5.07 36.28
CA THR A 502 29.39 4.79 37.48
C THR A 502 30.88 5.03 37.20
N GLN A 503 31.33 4.73 35.98
CA GLN A 503 32.69 5.02 35.54
C GLN A 503 32.92 6.53 35.45
N ALA A 504 32.05 7.27 34.76
CA ALA A 504 32.12 8.73 34.65
C ALA A 504 32.13 9.43 36.02
N GLU A 505 31.35 8.94 37.00
CA GLU A 505 31.36 9.49 38.37
C GLU A 505 32.70 9.29 39.09
N LYS A 506 33.36 8.14 38.88
CA LYS A 506 34.70 7.88 39.44
C LYS A 506 35.74 8.78 38.81
N GLU A 507 35.69 8.95 37.49
CA GLU A 507 36.59 9.83 36.76
C GLU A 507 36.42 11.28 37.17
N TYR A 508 35.17 11.73 37.39
CA TYR A 508 34.90 13.05 37.95
C TYR A 508 35.53 13.24 39.34
N LYS A 509 35.33 12.30 40.26
CA LYS A 509 35.93 12.36 41.61
C LYS A 509 37.45 12.33 41.58
N GLN A 510 38.04 11.57 40.67
CA GLN A 510 39.49 11.55 40.47
C GLN A 510 39.99 12.90 39.93
N ALA A 511 39.32 13.46 38.93
CA ALA A 511 39.67 14.78 38.40
C ALA A 511 39.55 15.89 39.46
N GLN A 512 38.54 15.81 40.34
CA GLN A 512 38.40 16.72 41.47
C GLN A 512 39.52 16.57 42.51
N PHE A 513 40.04 15.36 42.70
CA PHE A 513 41.18 15.11 43.60
C PHE A 513 42.50 15.61 43.00
N GLU A 514 42.65 15.49 41.68
CA GLU A 514 43.82 15.97 40.94
C GLU A 514 43.83 17.49 40.78
N ALA A 515 42.65 18.12 40.78
CA ALA A 515 42.52 19.56 40.92
C ALA A 515 42.97 20.00 42.32
N SER A 516 43.74 21.08 42.42
CA SER A 516 44.17 21.60 43.73
C SER A 516 42.93 22.06 44.50
N ASN A 517 42.89 21.86 45.83
CA ASN A 517 41.73 22.19 46.67
C ASN A 517 41.15 23.59 46.37
N GLY A 518 40.04 23.63 45.63
CA GLY A 518 39.32 24.86 45.25
C GLY A 518 39.34 25.22 43.76
N ASP A 519 40.14 24.54 42.94
CA ASP A 519 40.19 24.74 41.48
C ASP A 519 39.15 23.87 40.75
N GLU A 520 38.64 24.38 39.63
CA GLU A 520 37.77 23.60 38.73
C GLU A 520 38.55 22.47 38.05
N ILE A 521 37.85 21.38 37.73
CA ILE A 521 38.44 20.29 36.93
C ILE A 521 38.89 20.78 35.55
N SER A 522 39.90 20.13 34.97
CA SER A 522 40.46 20.56 33.68
C SER A 522 39.44 20.47 32.53
N ALA A 523 39.58 21.34 31.53
CA ALA A 523 38.73 21.35 30.35
C ALA A 523 38.77 20.00 29.58
N ASP A 524 39.93 19.33 29.60
CA ASP A 524 40.08 17.98 29.04
C ASP A 524 39.26 16.95 29.82
N ALA A 525 39.33 16.97 31.16
CA ALA A 525 38.54 16.09 32.00
C ALA A 525 37.03 16.33 31.81
N SER A 526 36.61 17.61 31.80
CA SER A 526 35.20 17.98 31.60
C SER A 526 34.65 17.49 30.26
N SER A 527 35.36 17.78 29.16
CA SER A 527 34.93 17.38 27.82
C SER A 527 34.92 15.85 27.64
N LYS A 528 35.89 15.13 28.24
CA LYS A 528 35.93 13.67 28.24
C LYS A 528 34.72 13.07 28.94
N ILE A 529 34.46 13.47 30.19
CA ILE A 529 33.36 12.93 31.01
C ILE A 529 32.01 13.19 30.34
N VAL A 530 31.76 14.39 29.80
CA VAL A 530 30.50 14.69 29.13
C VAL A 530 30.36 13.91 27.82
N SER A 531 31.43 13.69 27.07
CA SER A 531 31.40 12.87 25.85
C SER A 531 31.07 11.41 26.15
N GLU A 532 31.67 10.82 27.19
CA GLU A 532 31.40 9.45 27.61
C GLU A 532 29.95 9.28 28.07
N LEU A 533 29.44 10.24 28.85
CA LEU A 533 28.04 10.25 29.26
C LEU A 533 27.11 10.37 28.05
N LYS A 534 27.37 11.30 27.12
CA LYS A 534 26.59 11.46 25.88
C LYS A 534 26.53 10.17 25.06
N ALA A 535 27.66 9.52 24.85
CA ALA A 535 27.73 8.27 24.09
C ALA A 535 27.03 7.09 24.80
N ALA A 536 26.99 7.09 26.13
CA ALA A 536 26.21 6.12 26.90
C ALA A 536 24.69 6.40 26.78
N TRP A 537 24.30 7.67 26.81
CA TRP A 537 22.92 8.12 26.62
C TRP A 537 22.34 7.69 25.27
N GLU A 538 23.09 7.87 24.19
CA GLU A 538 22.69 7.51 22.83
C GLU A 538 22.42 5.99 22.64
N LYS A 539 22.85 5.15 23.59
CA LYS A 539 22.64 3.69 23.56
C LYS A 539 21.43 3.22 24.37
N LEU A 540 20.72 4.11 25.04
CA LEU A 540 19.50 3.77 25.78
C LEU A 540 18.36 3.41 24.81
N VAL A 541 17.61 2.36 25.15
CA VAL A 541 16.51 1.82 24.34
C VAL A 541 15.23 1.84 25.17
N PHE A 542 14.11 2.33 24.64
CA PHE A 542 12.86 2.46 25.42
C PHE A 542 12.13 1.11 25.55
N VAL A 543 11.44 0.88 26.68
CA VAL A 543 10.71 -0.39 26.92
C VAL A 543 9.62 -0.64 25.86
N HIS A 544 8.95 0.40 25.35
CA HIS A 544 7.89 0.22 24.35
C HIS A 544 8.40 -0.17 22.97
N GLU A 545 9.72 -0.16 22.73
CA GLU A 545 10.32 -0.60 21.46
C GLU A 545 10.41 -2.13 21.36
N THR A 546 10.06 -2.88 22.43
CA THR A 546 10.26 -4.34 22.47
C THR A 546 8.99 -5.20 22.48
N ASN A 547 7.80 -4.65 22.72
CA ASN A 547 6.58 -5.46 22.94
C ASN A 547 5.28 -4.92 22.28
N ALA A 548 5.38 -4.24 21.14
CA ALA A 548 4.22 -4.00 20.29
C ALA A 548 4.17 -5.07 19.17
N ASP A 549 3.15 -5.91 19.19
CA ASP A 549 2.72 -6.65 18.00
C ASP A 549 2.14 -5.62 17.01
N VAL A 550 2.75 -5.54 15.83
CA VAL A 550 2.48 -4.55 14.81
C VAL A 550 2.34 -5.28 13.48
N LEU A 551 1.11 -5.50 13.09
CA LEU A 551 0.75 -5.60 11.68
C LEU A 551 -0.23 -4.45 11.42
N GLY A 552 0.18 -3.26 10.95
CA GLY A 552 1.48 -2.84 10.42
C GLY A 552 1.96 -1.45 10.89
N ASP A 553 3.20 -1.12 10.52
CA ASP A 553 3.91 0.19 10.54
C ASP A 553 3.73 1.15 11.74
N LYS A 554 3.50 0.60 12.93
CA LYS A 554 3.36 1.35 14.18
C LYS A 554 4.55 1.15 15.13
N THR A 555 5.59 1.96 14.94
CA THR A 555 6.19 2.61 16.11
C THR A 555 5.36 3.86 16.38
N VAL A 556 4.76 3.97 17.56
CA VAL A 556 3.88 5.10 17.91
C VAL A 556 4.69 6.11 18.71
N HIS A 557 4.86 7.31 18.15
CA HIS A 557 5.47 8.45 18.83
C HIS A 557 4.39 9.46 19.23
N ARG A 558 4.61 10.22 20.32
CA ARG A 558 3.65 11.15 20.92
C ARG A 558 4.11 12.60 20.73
N LEU A 559 3.20 13.48 20.29
CA LEU A 559 3.45 14.94 20.20
C LEU A 559 2.81 15.68 21.39
N SER A 560 3.48 16.73 21.89
CA SER A 560 2.91 17.74 22.81
C SER A 560 2.81 19.08 22.05
N LYS A 561 1.69 19.82 22.04
CA LYS A 561 0.89 20.31 23.18
C LYS A 561 -0.60 20.43 22.82
N GLY A 562 -1.48 19.67 23.49
CA GLY A 562 -2.93 19.99 23.58
C GLY A 562 -3.98 18.92 23.22
N GLY A 563 -3.64 17.74 22.70
CA GLY A 563 -4.63 16.66 22.53
C GLY A 563 -4.30 15.56 21.51
N GLU A 564 -4.26 14.32 22.02
CA GLU A 564 -4.77 13.04 21.47
C GLU A 564 -4.49 12.54 20.04
N HIS A 565 -3.28 12.69 19.48
CA HIS A 565 -2.95 12.01 18.20
C HIS A 565 -1.64 11.21 18.22
N PHE A 566 -1.72 10.01 17.62
CA PHE A 566 -0.66 9.03 17.38
C PHE A 566 -0.28 9.06 15.88
N TYR A 567 0.99 8.86 15.50
CA TYR A 567 1.40 8.78 14.08
C TYR A 567 2.19 7.49 13.75
N SER A 568 2.24 7.17 12.44
CA SER A 568 2.88 5.98 11.86
C SER A 568 4.31 6.24 11.37
N GLN A 569 5.07 5.20 10.98
CA GLN A 569 6.38 5.35 10.31
C GLN A 569 6.30 5.92 8.87
N ASN A 570 5.12 6.33 8.41
CA ASN A 570 4.95 6.87 7.07
C ASN A 570 5.73 8.19 6.91
N ALA A 571 6.79 8.15 6.10
CA ALA A 571 7.66 9.29 5.84
C ALA A 571 6.92 10.53 5.28
N ARG A 572 5.71 10.37 4.72
CA ARG A 572 4.87 11.48 4.22
C ARG A 572 4.05 12.12 5.35
N GLU A 573 3.63 11.35 6.34
CA GLU A 573 2.89 11.80 7.54
C GLU A 573 3.83 12.52 8.52
N ILE A 574 5.02 11.95 8.76
CA ILE A 574 6.12 12.58 9.52
C ILE A 574 6.47 13.95 8.92
N ARG A 575 6.61 14.03 7.59
CA ARG A 575 6.93 15.28 6.88
C ARG A 575 5.85 16.34 6.92
N PHE A 576 4.58 15.95 7.01
CA PHE A 576 3.46 16.90 7.08
C PHE A 576 3.36 17.54 8.48
N LEU A 577 3.60 16.75 9.54
CA LEU A 577 3.45 17.18 10.93
C LEU A 577 4.68 17.92 11.50
N THR A 578 5.89 17.70 10.96
CA THR A 578 7.13 18.36 11.41
C THR A 578 7.61 19.50 10.49
N SER A 579 6.94 19.76 9.35
CA SER A 579 7.34 20.86 8.46
C SER A 579 6.98 22.23 9.06
N THR A 580 8.00 23.04 9.32
CA THR A 580 7.88 24.37 9.93
C THR A 580 7.34 25.45 8.98
N THR A 581 6.94 25.09 7.75
CA THR A 581 6.64 26.05 6.68
C THR A 581 5.15 26.27 6.40
N SER A 582 4.23 25.53 7.02
CA SER A 582 2.81 25.87 6.92
C SER A 582 2.12 25.88 8.29
N THR A 583 1.61 27.06 8.63
CA THR A 583 0.67 27.37 9.71
C THR A 583 1.20 27.23 11.14
N SER A 584 1.65 28.37 11.67
CA SER A 584 1.58 28.80 13.08
C SER A 584 0.90 27.81 14.04
N GLY A 585 1.70 26.90 14.60
CA GLY A 585 1.29 25.89 15.58
C GLY A 585 2.31 24.77 15.64
N GLY A 586 3.53 25.07 16.11
CA GLY A 586 4.63 24.11 16.17
C GLY A 586 4.29 22.89 17.03
N TRP A 587 4.30 21.72 16.41
CA TRP A 587 4.29 20.42 17.07
C TRP A 587 5.74 19.94 17.22
N THR A 588 6.12 19.50 18.41
CA THR A 588 7.45 18.93 18.71
C THR A 588 7.32 17.44 19.04
N ASP A 589 8.10 16.60 18.35
CA ASP A 589 8.34 15.19 18.71
C ASP A 589 8.85 15.13 20.15
N GLU A 590 8.20 14.34 21.02
CA GLU A 590 8.66 14.14 22.41
C GLU A 590 9.86 13.19 22.50
N GLY A 591 10.43 12.73 21.37
CA GLY A 591 11.80 12.22 21.29
C GLY A 591 12.83 13.30 21.66
N ARG A 592 12.80 13.81 22.90
CA ARG A 592 13.71 14.84 23.39
C ARG A 592 15.15 14.33 23.37
N LEU A 593 15.83 14.57 22.26
CA LEU A 593 17.23 14.97 22.23
C LEU A 593 17.29 16.49 22.46
N PHE A 594 18.33 16.89 23.20
CA PHE A 594 18.58 18.21 23.79
C PHE A 594 18.52 19.39 22.81
#